data_AF-A0A450ZN78-F1
#
_entry.id   AF-A0A450ZN78-F1
#
_cell.length_a   1.000
_cell.length_b   1.000
_cell.length_c   1.000
_cell.angle_alpha   90.00
_cell.angle_beta   90.00
_cell.angle_gamma   90.00
#
_symmetry.space_group_name_H-M   'P 1'
#
loop_
_entity.id
_entity.type
_entity.pdbx_description
1 polymer ?
#
loop_
_entity_poly.entity_id
_entity_poly.type
_entity_poly.pdbx_seq_one_letter_code
_entity_poly.pdbx_strand_id
1 'polypeptide(L)'
;MVSVYRANLQAAETYAPDRIPIPIILLRAGEYEIDDNFLPNEAVITADPSLGWNHLADSVEIHVMPGNHFTMMTEPHVRALLDVFG
;
A
#
# COMPACT_ATOMS: atom_id res chain seq x y z
N MET A 1 -19.36 -8.34 -12.09
CA MET A 1 -17.94 -8.38 -11.65
C MET A 1 -17.08 -7.42 -12.48
N VAL A 2 -17.08 -7.52 -13.82
CA VAL A 2 -16.31 -6.62 -14.71
C VAL A 2 -16.69 -5.13 -14.57
N SER A 3 -17.98 -4.80 -14.35
CA SER A 3 -18.43 -3.41 -14.22
C SER A 3 -17.86 -2.69 -12.98
N VAL A 4 -17.80 -3.37 -11.83
CA VAL A 4 -17.27 -2.81 -10.59
C VAL A 4 -15.76 -2.58 -10.70
N TYR A 5 -15.03 -3.56 -11.24
CA TYR A 5 -13.59 -3.42 -11.46
C TYR A 5 -13.26 -2.21 -12.36
N ARG A 6 -13.98 -2.06 -13.48
CA ARG A 6 -13.80 -0.91 -14.39
C ARG A 6 -14.11 0.42 -13.73
N ALA A 7 -15.19 0.49 -12.93
CA ALA A 7 -15.54 1.70 -12.21
C ALA A 7 -14.45 2.10 -11.20
N ASN A 8 -13.86 1.13 -10.50
CA ASN A 8 -12.77 1.38 -9.55
C ASN A 8 -11.50 1.90 -10.24
N LEU A 9 -11.13 1.34 -11.40
CA LEU A 9 -9.98 1.84 -12.17
C LEU A 9 -10.20 3.29 -12.63
N GLN A 10 -11.38 3.59 -13.16
CA GLN A 10 -11.71 4.96 -13.59
C GLN A 10 -11.69 5.96 -12.43
N ALA A 11 -12.17 5.56 -11.25
CA ALA A 11 -12.09 6.39 -10.06
C ALA A 11 -10.64 6.60 -9.62
N ALA A 12 -9.81 5.54 -9.62
CA ALA A 12 -8.40 5.63 -9.23
C ALA A 12 -7.57 6.53 -10.16
N GLU A 13 -7.85 6.53 -11.47
CA GLU A 13 -7.16 7.39 -12.44
C GLU A 13 -7.40 8.89 -12.21
N THR A 14 -8.52 9.26 -11.61
CA THR A 14 -8.96 10.66 -11.49
C THR A 14 -8.98 11.18 -10.06
N TYR A 15 -8.71 10.32 -9.07
CA TYR A 15 -8.71 10.70 -7.67
C TYR A 15 -7.41 11.42 -7.28
N ALA A 16 -7.52 12.71 -6.96
CA ALA A 16 -6.43 13.55 -6.50
C ALA A 16 -6.83 14.25 -5.20
N PRO A 17 -6.57 13.64 -4.03
CA PRO A 17 -6.93 14.23 -2.75
C PRO A 17 -6.00 15.40 -2.38
N ASP A 18 -6.54 16.37 -1.66
CA ASP A 18 -5.74 17.35 -0.93
C ASP A 18 -5.05 16.70 0.27
N ARG A 19 -4.03 17.39 0.81
CA ARG A 19 -3.33 16.96 2.03
C ARG A 19 -4.32 16.83 3.21
N ILE A 20 -4.24 15.71 3.92
CA ILE A 20 -5.08 15.38 5.07
C ILE A 20 -4.19 15.40 6.33
N PRO A 21 -4.42 16.32 7.29
CA PRO A 21 -3.58 16.48 8.46
C PRO A 21 -3.93 15.44 9.53
N ILE A 22 -3.69 14.16 9.21
CA ILE A 22 -3.85 13.03 10.12
C ILE A 22 -2.61 12.13 10.05
N PRO A 23 -2.23 11.47 11.15
CA PRO A 23 -1.24 10.40 11.11
C PRO A 23 -1.81 9.17 10.41
N ILE A 24 -0.97 8.47 9.64
CA ILE A 24 -1.34 7.24 8.93
C ILE A 24 -0.37 6.12 9.30
N ILE A 25 -0.92 4.93 9.55
CA ILE A 25 -0.16 3.68 9.60
C ILE A 25 -0.25 3.03 8.21
N LEU A 26 0.91 2.87 7.56
CA LEU A 26 1.04 2.17 6.29
C LEU A 26 1.58 0.76 6.53
N LEU A 27 0.74 -0.23 6.26
CA LEU A 27 1.16 -1.63 6.17
C LEU A 27 1.69 -1.88 4.75
N ARG A 28 3.00 -2.04 4.60
CA ARG A 28 3.66 -2.21 3.31
C ARG A 28 4.08 -3.66 3.11
N ALA A 29 3.90 -4.20 1.90
CA ALA A 29 4.47 -5.48 1.53
C ALA A 29 6.00 -5.50 1.72
N GLY A 30 6.53 -6.62 2.18
CA GLY A 30 7.96 -6.85 2.35
C GLY A 30 8.63 -7.41 1.09
N GLU A 31 7.84 -8.08 0.24
CA GLU A 31 8.26 -8.62 -1.05
C GLU A 31 7.65 -7.80 -2.20
N TYR A 32 8.38 -7.66 -3.29
CA TYR A 32 7.96 -6.95 -4.49
C TYR A 32 7.84 -7.91 -5.68
N GLU A 33 6.90 -7.63 -6.57
CA GLU A 33 6.74 -8.39 -7.82
C GLU A 33 7.80 -7.97 -8.84
N ILE A 34 8.42 -8.94 -9.49
CA ILE A 34 9.49 -8.67 -10.48
C ILE A 34 8.91 -8.22 -11.83
N ASP A 35 7.70 -8.65 -12.18
CA ASP A 35 7.11 -8.48 -13.51
C ASP A 35 5.76 -7.73 -13.54
N ASP A 36 5.34 -7.11 -12.42
CA ASP A 36 4.07 -6.37 -12.37
C ASP A 36 4.27 -4.86 -12.58
N ASN A 37 3.82 -4.36 -13.73
CA ASN A 37 3.89 -2.93 -14.07
C ASN A 37 2.92 -2.04 -13.27
N PHE A 38 1.96 -2.63 -12.54
CA PHE A 38 0.97 -1.88 -11.76
C PHE A 38 1.38 -1.71 -10.30
N LEU A 39 2.30 -2.54 -9.79
CA LEU A 39 2.75 -2.47 -8.41
C LEU A 39 4.11 -1.77 -8.29
N PRO A 40 4.39 -1.12 -7.14
CA PRO A 40 5.69 -0.54 -6.88
C PRO A 40 6.78 -1.62 -6.90
N ASN A 41 7.78 -1.46 -7.77
CA ASN A 41 8.97 -2.30 -7.76
C ASN A 41 9.99 -1.83 -6.71
N GLU A 42 11.07 -2.58 -6.54
CA GLU A 42 12.13 -2.30 -5.56
C GLU A 42 12.69 -0.87 -5.69
N ALA A 43 12.88 -0.37 -6.91
CA ALA A 43 13.43 0.96 -7.14
C ALA A 43 12.47 2.06 -6.65
N VAL A 44 11.16 1.90 -6.90
CA VAL A 44 10.13 2.83 -6.41
C VAL A 44 10.05 2.80 -4.88
N ILE A 45 10.03 1.61 -4.28
CA ILE A 45 9.95 1.44 -2.83
C ILE A 45 11.20 2.01 -2.13
N THR A 46 12.37 1.85 -2.74
CA THR A 46 13.63 2.40 -2.21
C THR A 46 13.66 3.92 -2.30
N ALA A 47 13.12 4.50 -3.37
CA ALA A 47 13.05 5.94 -3.56
C ALA A 47 12.06 6.60 -2.58
N ASP A 48 10.90 5.99 -2.38
CA ASP A 48 9.91 6.42 -1.40
C ASP A 48 9.23 5.22 -0.70
N PRO A 49 9.73 4.84 0.49
CA PRO A 49 9.14 3.78 1.30
C PRO A 49 7.68 4.01 1.67
N SER A 50 7.21 5.27 1.67
CA SER A 50 5.85 5.66 2.04
C SER A 50 4.84 5.54 0.89
N LEU A 51 5.29 5.18 -0.32
CA LEU A 51 4.43 5.05 -1.50
C LEU A 51 3.60 6.32 -1.78
N GLY A 52 4.19 7.51 -1.55
CA GLY A 52 3.59 8.82 -1.75
C GLY A 52 2.75 9.34 -0.57
N TRP A 53 2.51 8.54 0.47
CA TRP A 53 1.69 8.96 1.61
C TRP A 53 2.30 10.11 2.41
N ASN A 54 3.62 10.26 2.42
CA ASN A 54 4.33 11.38 3.05
C ASN A 54 3.95 12.75 2.47
N HIS A 55 3.43 12.81 1.23
CA HIS A 55 2.97 14.04 0.60
C HIS A 55 1.56 14.44 1.03
N LEU A 56 0.76 13.48 1.51
CA LEU A 56 -0.65 13.66 1.84
C LEU A 56 -0.92 13.69 3.34
N ALA A 57 -0.12 13.00 4.16
CA ALA A 57 -0.36 12.87 5.59
C ALA A 57 0.46 13.87 6.43
N ASP A 58 0.15 13.96 7.73
CA ASP A 58 1.02 14.62 8.72
C ASP A 58 2.25 13.78 9.06
N SER A 59 2.04 12.49 9.26
CA SER A 59 3.10 11.51 9.46
C SER A 59 2.69 10.16 8.90
N VAL A 60 3.68 9.37 8.51
CA VAL A 60 3.48 7.99 8.03
C VAL A 60 4.35 7.06 8.86
N GLU A 61 3.71 6.19 9.63
CA GLU A 61 4.36 5.08 10.32
C GLU A 61 4.29 3.85 9.42
N ILE A 62 5.44 3.30 9.05
CA ILE A 62 5.52 2.19 8.08
C ILE A 62 5.82 0.90 8.82
N HIS A 63 4.95 -0.09 8.67
CA HIS A 63 5.15 -1.46 9.12
C HIS A 63 5.30 -2.38 7.92
N VAL A 64 6.41 -3.11 7.85
CA VAL A 64 6.70 -4.03 6.75
C VAL A 64 6.12 -5.40 7.09
N MET A 65 5.23 -5.88 6.23
CA MET A 65 4.51 -7.13 6.39
C MET A 65 5.20 -8.25 5.59
N PRO A 66 5.17 -9.51 6.07
CA PRO A 66 5.68 -10.63 5.29
C PRO A 66 4.82 -10.88 4.04
N GLY A 67 5.45 -11.37 2.96
CA GLY A 67 4.80 -11.57 1.67
C GLY A 67 4.75 -10.32 0.78
N ASN A 68 4.13 -10.51 -0.38
CA ASN A 68 3.90 -9.50 -1.41
C ASN A 68 2.51 -8.85 -1.28
N HIS A 69 2.19 -7.93 -2.21
CA HIS A 69 0.90 -7.24 -2.25
C HIS A 69 -0.32 -8.18 -2.21
N PHE A 70 -0.19 -9.39 -2.79
CA PHE A 70 -1.28 -10.36 -2.89
C PHE A 70 -1.38 -11.27 -1.65
N THR A 71 -0.26 -11.56 -0.99
CA THR A 71 -0.18 -12.58 0.06
C THR A 71 -0.12 -12.01 1.47
N MET A 72 0.28 -10.74 1.65
CA MET A 72 0.45 -10.12 2.97
C MET A 72 -0.81 -10.10 3.84
N MET A 73 -2.00 -10.13 3.22
CA MET A 73 -3.30 -10.12 3.90
C MET A 73 -3.92 -11.52 4.06
N THR A 74 -3.15 -12.58 3.79
CA THR A 74 -3.61 -13.97 3.90
C THR A 74 -2.79 -14.74 4.93
N GLU A 75 -3.30 -15.89 5.39
CA GLU A 75 -2.55 -16.77 6.29
C GLU A 75 -1.29 -17.33 5.59
N PRO A 76 -0.14 -17.40 6.27
CA PRO A 76 0.07 -17.06 7.70
C PRO A 76 0.37 -15.58 7.97
N HIS A 77 0.62 -14.77 6.93
CA HIS A 77 1.17 -13.42 7.02
C HIS A 77 0.25 -12.41 7.71
N VAL A 78 -1.07 -12.56 7.57
CA VAL A 78 -2.07 -11.68 8.20
C VAL A 78 -1.95 -11.62 9.73
N ARG A 79 -1.32 -12.62 10.36
CA ARG A 79 -1.10 -12.63 11.82
C ARG A 79 -0.15 -11.54 12.28
N ALA A 80 0.74 -11.04 11.43
CA ALA A 80 1.63 -9.93 11.76
C ALA A 80 0.87 -8.62 12.05
N LEU A 81 -0.42 -8.51 11.69
CA LEU A 81 -1.26 -7.38 12.07
C LEU A 81 -1.45 -7.25 13.59
N LEU A 82 -1.33 -8.37 14.33
CA LEU A 82 -1.43 -8.37 15.78
C LEU A 82 -0.29 -7.60 16.43
N ASP A 83 0.90 -7.56 15.80
CA ASP A 83 2.04 -6.81 16.31
C ASP A 83 1.88 -5.29 16.06
N VAL A 84 0.99 -4.89 15.14
CA VAL A 84 0.74 -3.48 14.78
C VAL A 84 -0.45 -2.90 15.54
N PHE A 85 -1.51 -3.70 15.77
CA PHE A 85 -2.78 -3.23 16.34
C PHE A 85 -3.22 -3.93 17.63
N GLY A 86 -2.46 -4.91 18.13
CA GLY A 86 -2.74 -5.61 19.38
C GLY A 86 -2.25 -4.85 20.61
#